data_AF-A0A7X7RR55-F1
#
_entry.id   AF-A0A7X7RR55-F1
#
_cell.length_a   1.000
_cell.length_b   1.000
_cell.length_c   1.000
_cell.angle_alpha   90.00
_cell.angle_beta   90.00
_cell.angle_gamma   90.00
#
_symmetry.space_group_name_H-M   'P 1'
#
loop_
_entity.id
_entity.type
_entity.pdbx_description
1 polymer ?
#
loop_
_entity_poly.entity_id
_entity_poly.type
_entity_poly.pdbx_seq_one_letter_code
_entity_poly.pdbx_strand_id
1 'polypeptide(L)'
;MMISPQGFLENYKDKSYKELLPVRDELQAAILFFEEHKDDPVEAFVCPSPEVVYQCNLTYLAKLCELMAEKYNQEYVWGNQEKNYRHYLFKIRGFLEWKCPQYNSFLLSSIEERNAGRAFSTSDHIKGLVHSLLTAQTKWRLIEPHLPEIDKLFFDYDVDKIKKASAEHFYNGLFALKCGNISTKAQMEALHYNITVFEKIASEYGSVDAFVTSAPAHEIVRRFSKAGSPYKLRMLGDALVWEYLRNLGIDGAKPDTHLRRFLGKDRMGTGSSGFASADEVTKQVNDLSEETGLTKREVDNLIWSFCADGFGEVCTASPHCNICVIRENCNNF
;
A
#
# COMPACT_ATOMS: atom_id res chain seq x y z
N MET A 1 12.75 -50.46 -8.69
CA MET A 1 13.36 -49.66 -7.60
C MET A 1 12.58 -48.36 -7.52
N MET A 2 12.00 -48.05 -6.35
CA MET A 2 11.30 -46.76 -6.16
C MET A 2 12.33 -45.67 -5.92
N ILE A 3 12.10 -44.48 -6.48
CA ILE A 3 12.94 -43.30 -6.27
C ILE A 3 12.40 -42.47 -5.10
N SER A 4 13.20 -41.57 -4.53
CA SER A 4 12.68 -40.67 -3.50
C SER A 4 11.60 -39.75 -4.08
N PRO A 5 10.65 -39.23 -3.27
CA PRO A 5 9.68 -38.25 -3.74
C PRO A 5 10.32 -37.02 -4.39
N GLN A 6 11.47 -36.58 -3.87
CA GLN A 6 12.27 -35.51 -4.49
C GLN A 6 12.83 -35.95 -5.85
N GLY A 7 13.40 -37.15 -5.95
CA GLY A 7 13.89 -37.69 -7.23
C GLY A 7 12.77 -37.90 -8.25
N PHE A 8 11.56 -38.21 -7.80
CA PHE A 8 10.37 -38.25 -8.64
C PHE A 8 10.04 -36.86 -9.21
N LEU A 9 9.99 -35.83 -8.36
CA LEU A 9 9.70 -34.46 -8.79
C LEU A 9 10.74 -33.88 -9.77
N GLU A 10 12.02 -34.23 -9.62
CA GLU A 10 13.08 -33.74 -10.53
C GLU A 10 12.81 -34.09 -12.00
N ASN A 11 12.10 -35.20 -12.27
CA ASN A 11 11.73 -35.58 -13.64
C ASN A 11 10.61 -34.72 -14.26
N TYR A 12 9.95 -33.90 -13.45
CA TYR A 12 8.74 -33.16 -13.82
C TYR A 12 8.81 -31.65 -13.54
N LYS A 13 9.86 -31.16 -12.88
CA LYS A 13 10.00 -29.75 -12.48
C LYS A 13 9.89 -28.75 -13.65
N ASP A 14 10.35 -29.15 -14.83
CA ASP A 14 10.39 -28.31 -16.03
C ASP A 14 9.13 -28.44 -16.90
N LYS A 15 8.19 -29.31 -16.53
CA LYS A 15 6.93 -29.51 -17.26
C LYS A 15 5.91 -28.41 -16.92
N SER A 16 5.07 -28.09 -17.90
CA SER A 16 3.92 -27.19 -17.71
C SER A 16 2.80 -27.85 -16.92
N TYR A 17 1.89 -27.06 -16.35
CA TYR A 17 0.70 -27.57 -15.65
C TYR A 17 -0.07 -28.58 -16.51
N LYS A 18 -0.24 -28.28 -17.80
CA LYS A 18 -0.96 -29.17 -18.74
C LYS A 18 -0.25 -30.52 -18.93
N GLU A 19 1.08 -30.51 -18.96
CA GLU A 19 1.90 -31.72 -19.08
C GLU A 19 1.98 -32.55 -17.79
N LEU A 20 1.60 -31.98 -16.65
CA LEU A 20 1.49 -32.69 -15.38
C LEU A 20 0.15 -33.41 -15.19
N LEU A 21 -0.91 -33.00 -15.91
CA LEU A 21 -2.24 -33.64 -15.81
C LEU A 21 -2.21 -35.15 -16.07
N PRO A 22 -1.55 -35.65 -17.16
CA PRO A 22 -1.51 -37.09 -17.41
C PRO A 22 -0.76 -37.86 -16.31
N VAL A 23 0.30 -37.27 -15.73
CA VAL A 23 1.08 -37.90 -14.66
C VAL A 23 0.26 -38.04 -13.38
N ARG A 24 -0.58 -37.04 -13.07
CA ARG A 24 -1.53 -37.10 -11.96
C ARG A 24 -2.55 -38.21 -12.19
N ASP A 25 -3.12 -38.27 -13.38
CA ASP A 25 -4.17 -39.22 -13.71
C ASP A 25 -3.64 -40.67 -13.67
N GLU A 26 -2.41 -40.91 -14.13
CA GLU A 26 -1.73 -42.21 -14.01
C GLU A 26 -1.50 -42.61 -12.54
N LEU A 27 -1.02 -41.70 -11.70
CA LEU A 27 -0.83 -41.98 -10.27
C LEU A 27 -2.15 -42.28 -9.56
N GLN A 28 -3.19 -41.49 -9.84
CA GLN A 28 -4.52 -41.71 -9.28
C GLN A 28 -5.10 -43.06 -9.73
N ALA A 29 -4.96 -43.41 -11.01
CA ALA A 29 -5.41 -44.70 -11.51
C ALA A 29 -4.69 -45.88 -10.82
N ALA A 30 -3.37 -45.78 -10.61
CA ALA A 30 -2.61 -46.82 -9.92
C ALA A 30 -2.98 -46.96 -8.44
N ILE A 31 -3.26 -45.84 -7.76
CA ILE A 31 -3.73 -45.82 -6.36
C ILE A 31 -5.10 -46.48 -6.26
N LEU A 32 -6.06 -46.07 -7.10
CA LEU A 32 -7.42 -46.61 -7.10
C LEU A 32 -7.43 -48.10 -7.45
N PHE A 33 -6.65 -48.51 -8.45
CA PHE A 33 -6.51 -49.92 -8.82
C PHE A 33 -6.07 -50.77 -7.62
N PHE A 34 -5.07 -50.30 -6.87
CA PHE A 34 -4.63 -51.00 -5.66
C PHE A 34 -5.73 -51.04 -4.60
N GLU A 35 -6.42 -49.92 -4.33
CA GLU A 35 -7.49 -49.85 -3.33
C GLU A 35 -8.66 -50.80 -3.63
N GLU A 36 -9.00 -50.98 -4.91
CA GLU A 36 -10.06 -51.88 -5.38
C GLU A 36 -9.69 -53.37 -5.29
N HIS A 37 -8.40 -53.71 -5.41
CA HIS A 37 -7.91 -55.09 -5.52
C HIS A 37 -7.02 -55.51 -4.33
N LYS A 38 -6.95 -54.70 -3.26
CA LYS A 38 -6.07 -54.94 -2.10
C LYS A 38 -6.34 -56.25 -1.36
N ASP A 39 -7.56 -56.78 -1.48
CA ASP A 39 -8.01 -58.00 -0.81
C ASP A 39 -7.89 -59.24 -1.72
N ASP A 40 -7.41 -59.06 -2.96
CA ASP A 40 -7.19 -60.16 -3.89
C ASP A 40 -5.98 -61.00 -3.48
N PRO A 41 -6.04 -62.34 -3.63
CA PRO A 41 -4.91 -63.21 -3.30
C PRO A 41 -3.72 -62.90 -4.20
N VAL A 42 -2.63 -62.37 -3.62
CA VAL A 42 -1.39 -62.09 -4.34
C VAL A 42 -0.63 -63.40 -4.58
N GLU A 43 -0.65 -63.91 -5.80
CA GLU A 43 -0.03 -65.21 -6.16
C GLU A 43 1.52 -65.17 -6.28
N ALA A 44 2.16 -64.00 -6.17
CA ALA A 44 3.60 -63.85 -6.40
C ALA A 44 4.32 -62.90 -5.42
N PHE A 45 5.55 -63.25 -5.03
CA PHE A 45 6.46 -62.35 -4.31
C PHE A 45 6.97 -61.25 -5.26
N VAL A 46 6.28 -60.11 -5.30
CA VAL A 46 6.68 -58.93 -6.08
C VAL A 46 7.52 -58.00 -5.19
N CYS A 47 8.65 -57.50 -5.71
CA CYS A 47 9.53 -56.56 -5.01
C CYS A 47 9.76 -55.30 -5.87
N PRO A 48 9.42 -54.08 -5.40
CA PRO A 48 8.76 -53.78 -4.11
C PRO A 48 7.35 -54.38 -4.02
N SER A 49 6.86 -54.60 -2.79
CA SER A 49 5.50 -55.14 -2.61
C SER A 49 4.45 -54.14 -3.11
N PRO A 50 3.25 -54.61 -3.50
CA PRO A 50 2.16 -53.74 -3.92
C PRO A 50 1.84 -52.63 -2.91
N GLU A 51 1.89 -52.90 -1.60
CA GLU A 51 1.67 -51.93 -0.53
C GLU A 51 2.74 -50.82 -0.53
N VAL A 52 4.00 -51.19 -0.77
CA VAL A 52 5.10 -50.22 -0.85
C VAL A 52 4.94 -49.33 -2.07
N VAL A 53 4.55 -49.90 -3.22
CA VAL A 53 4.25 -49.11 -4.43
C VAL A 53 3.11 -48.13 -4.18
N TYR A 54 2.04 -48.59 -3.53
CA TYR A 54 0.90 -47.75 -3.15
C TYR A 54 1.30 -46.58 -2.26
N GLN A 55 2.06 -46.83 -1.17
CA GLN A 55 2.54 -45.78 -0.27
C GLN A 55 3.42 -44.75 -0.98
N CYS A 56 4.30 -45.20 -1.88
CA CYS A 56 5.11 -44.30 -2.70
C CYS A 56 4.25 -43.47 -3.66
N ASN A 57 3.27 -44.07 -4.34
CA ASN A 57 2.38 -43.36 -5.27
C ASN A 57 1.54 -42.30 -4.55
N LEU A 58 1.05 -42.57 -3.34
CA LEU A 58 0.39 -41.55 -2.50
C LEU A 58 1.32 -40.36 -2.24
N THR A 59 2.57 -40.64 -1.89
CA THR A 59 3.56 -39.59 -1.61
C THR A 59 3.93 -38.81 -2.86
N TYR A 60 4.06 -39.48 -4.00
CA TYR A 60 4.30 -38.85 -5.30
C TYR A 60 3.12 -37.99 -5.73
N LEU A 61 1.89 -38.45 -5.55
CA LEU A 61 0.69 -37.70 -5.88
C LEU A 61 0.58 -36.44 -5.03
N ALA A 62 0.83 -36.52 -3.72
CA ALA A 62 0.84 -35.36 -2.84
C ALA A 62 1.85 -34.29 -3.30
N LYS A 63 3.08 -34.72 -3.61
CA LYS A 63 4.13 -33.84 -4.10
C LYS A 63 3.86 -33.29 -5.51
N LEU A 64 3.29 -34.10 -6.39
CA LEU A 64 2.86 -33.66 -7.70
C LEU A 64 1.76 -32.60 -7.60
N CYS A 65 0.79 -32.76 -6.69
CA CYS A 65 -0.25 -31.77 -6.44
C CYS A 65 0.31 -30.43 -5.94
N GLU A 66 1.34 -30.44 -5.08
CA GLU A 66 2.06 -29.22 -4.67
C GLU A 66 2.67 -28.52 -5.90
N LEU A 67 3.42 -29.25 -6.74
CA LEU A 67 4.04 -28.71 -7.96
C LEU A 67 2.98 -28.22 -8.96
N MET A 68 1.88 -28.96 -9.14
CA MET A 68 0.79 -28.58 -10.03
C MET A 68 0.09 -27.30 -9.55
N ALA A 69 -0.10 -27.11 -8.25
CA ALA A 69 -0.65 -25.87 -7.72
C ALA A 69 0.29 -24.69 -8.00
N GLU A 70 1.61 -24.88 -7.84
CA GLU A 70 2.61 -23.89 -8.20
C GLU A 70 2.54 -23.54 -9.70
N LYS A 71 2.56 -24.54 -10.59
CA LYS A 71 2.50 -24.34 -12.05
C LYS A 71 1.18 -23.72 -12.51
N TYR A 72 0.05 -24.13 -11.93
CA TYR A 72 -1.24 -23.54 -12.22
C TYR A 72 -1.27 -22.06 -11.86
N ASN A 73 -0.74 -21.73 -10.68
CA ASN A 73 -0.61 -20.35 -10.25
C ASN A 73 0.30 -19.57 -11.19
N GLN A 74 1.47 -20.12 -11.58
CA GLN A 74 2.39 -19.49 -12.54
C GLN A 74 1.75 -19.23 -13.91
N GLU A 75 1.10 -20.24 -14.48
CA GLU A 75 0.68 -20.21 -15.88
C GLU A 75 -0.70 -19.56 -16.08
N TYR A 76 -1.64 -19.77 -15.16
CA TYR A 76 -3.06 -19.43 -15.37
C TYR A 76 -3.58 -18.37 -14.40
N VAL A 77 -3.03 -18.27 -13.18
CA VAL A 77 -3.40 -17.22 -12.22
C VAL A 77 -2.52 -15.98 -12.41
N TRP A 78 -1.22 -16.21 -12.59
CA TRP A 78 -0.19 -15.18 -12.79
C TRP A 78 0.16 -14.98 -14.25
N GLY A 79 -0.63 -15.47 -15.22
CA GLY A 79 -0.32 -15.53 -16.66
C GLY A 79 0.07 -14.21 -17.37
N ASN A 80 0.07 -13.07 -16.65
CA ASN A 80 0.67 -11.78 -17.05
C ASN A 80 1.38 -11.02 -15.89
N GLN A 81 1.53 -11.62 -14.71
CA GLN A 81 2.04 -11.02 -13.46
C GLN A 81 3.49 -11.42 -13.09
N GLU A 82 4.20 -12.19 -13.90
CA GLU A 82 5.63 -12.49 -13.65
C GLU A 82 6.51 -11.22 -13.58
N LYS A 83 6.10 -10.13 -14.24
CA LYS A 83 6.75 -8.81 -14.08
C LYS A 83 6.44 -8.15 -12.73
N ASN A 84 5.28 -8.41 -12.14
CA ASN A 84 4.86 -7.80 -10.87
C ASN A 84 5.57 -8.45 -9.67
N TYR A 85 5.75 -9.77 -9.60
CA TYR A 85 6.46 -10.37 -8.45
C TYR A 85 7.98 -10.14 -8.45
N ARG A 86 8.59 -9.77 -9.59
CA ARG A 86 10.01 -9.37 -9.64
C ARG A 86 10.23 -7.95 -9.13
N HIS A 87 9.24 -7.07 -9.27
CA HIS A 87 9.43 -5.68 -8.94
C HIS A 87 9.60 -5.50 -7.42
N TYR A 88 10.61 -4.75 -7.01
CA TYR A 88 11.04 -4.67 -5.61
C TYR A 88 9.94 -4.13 -4.67
N LEU A 89 9.00 -3.33 -5.19
CA LEU A 89 7.84 -2.85 -4.41
C LEU A 89 6.95 -3.98 -3.89
N PHE A 90 6.79 -5.09 -4.63
CA PHE A 90 5.99 -6.23 -4.16
C PHE A 90 6.76 -7.09 -3.14
N LYS A 91 8.09 -7.11 -3.22
CA LYS A 91 8.94 -7.68 -2.15
C LYS A 91 8.82 -6.86 -0.85
N ILE A 92 8.82 -5.53 -0.96
CA ILE A 92 8.55 -4.62 0.16
C ILE A 92 7.16 -4.91 0.75
N ARG A 93 6.14 -5.01 -0.09
CA ARG A 93 4.76 -5.31 0.31
C ARG A 93 4.70 -6.59 1.16
N GLY A 94 5.20 -7.71 0.63
CA GLY A 94 5.18 -8.98 1.37
C GLY A 94 5.94 -8.92 2.70
N PHE A 95 7.07 -8.20 2.74
CA PHE A 95 7.79 -7.96 3.99
C PHE A 95 6.98 -7.14 5.00
N LEU A 96 6.30 -6.09 4.56
CA LEU A 96 5.48 -5.23 5.42
C LEU A 96 4.23 -5.96 5.92
N GLU A 97 3.57 -6.76 5.08
CA GLU A 97 2.43 -7.58 5.48
C GLU A 97 2.78 -8.54 6.61
N TRP A 98 3.98 -9.12 6.57
CA TRP A 98 4.48 -9.99 7.63
C TRP A 98 4.93 -9.22 8.89
N LYS A 99 5.71 -8.14 8.73
CA LYS A 99 6.35 -7.43 9.85
C LYS A 99 5.42 -6.43 10.55
N CYS A 100 4.53 -5.79 9.81
CA CYS A 100 3.64 -4.72 10.28
C CYS A 100 2.29 -4.79 9.55
N PRO A 101 1.43 -5.79 9.84
CA PRO A 101 0.17 -6.01 9.12
C PRO A 101 -0.74 -4.78 9.01
N GLN A 102 -0.61 -3.84 9.95
CA GLN A 102 -1.36 -2.58 10.00
C GLN A 102 -0.80 -1.46 9.09
N TYR A 103 0.27 -1.67 8.33
CA TYR A 103 0.88 -0.60 7.50
C TYR A 103 -0.08 -0.05 6.42
N ASN A 104 -1.11 -0.81 6.05
CA ASN A 104 -2.07 -0.46 5.00
C ASN A 104 -3.46 -0.10 5.52
N SER A 105 -3.68 0.02 6.83
CA SER A 105 -5.02 0.23 7.41
C SER A 105 -5.70 1.56 7.05
N PHE A 106 -5.03 2.43 6.29
CA PHE A 106 -5.47 3.81 5.99
C PHE A 106 -5.49 4.17 4.51
N LEU A 107 -5.35 3.20 3.61
CA LEU A 107 -5.32 3.49 2.19
C LEU A 107 -6.57 2.97 1.48
N LEU A 108 -6.93 3.73 0.45
CA LEU A 108 -7.74 3.36 -0.72
C LEU A 108 -9.19 3.86 -0.75
N SER A 109 -9.93 3.98 0.35
CA SER A 109 -11.37 4.30 0.26
C SER A 109 -11.66 5.61 -0.49
N SER A 110 -10.98 6.72 -0.18
CA SER A 110 -11.22 7.99 -0.87
C SER A 110 -10.77 7.98 -2.35
N ILE A 111 -9.74 7.19 -2.71
CA ILE A 111 -9.28 7.08 -4.11
C ILE A 111 -10.31 6.28 -4.92
N GLU A 112 -10.78 5.16 -4.35
CA GLU A 112 -11.82 4.32 -4.96
C GLU A 112 -13.10 5.12 -5.18
N GLU A 113 -13.54 5.87 -4.17
CA GLU A 113 -14.70 6.74 -4.27
C GLU A 113 -14.54 7.80 -5.38
N ARG A 114 -13.37 8.45 -5.46
CA ARG A 114 -13.09 9.43 -6.53
C ARG A 114 -13.09 8.78 -7.90
N ASN A 115 -12.47 7.60 -8.04
CA ASN A 115 -12.44 6.84 -9.28
C ASN A 115 -13.84 6.35 -9.70
N ALA A 116 -14.74 6.12 -8.73
CA ALA A 116 -16.15 5.84 -8.96
C ALA A 116 -16.97 7.10 -9.33
N GLY A 117 -16.34 8.27 -9.43
CA GLY A 117 -16.97 9.52 -9.84
C GLY A 117 -17.51 10.37 -8.69
N ARG A 118 -17.17 10.08 -7.43
CA ARG A 118 -17.55 10.94 -6.29
C ARG A 118 -16.89 12.31 -6.44
N ALA A 119 -17.72 13.35 -6.53
CA ALA A 119 -17.29 14.73 -6.31
C ALA A 119 -17.33 15.05 -4.81
N PHE A 120 -16.25 15.58 -4.26
CA PHE A 120 -16.14 15.87 -2.84
C PHE A 120 -16.77 17.23 -2.52
N SER A 121 -17.59 17.27 -1.48
CA SER A 121 -18.29 18.49 -1.05
C SER A 121 -17.37 19.42 -0.25
N THR A 122 -17.74 20.69 -0.10
CA THR A 122 -17.00 21.62 0.78
C THR A 122 -16.87 21.07 2.21
N SER A 123 -17.88 20.35 2.71
CA SER A 123 -17.84 19.67 4.00
C SER A 123 -16.75 18.60 4.04
N ASP A 124 -16.62 17.79 2.99
CA ASP A 124 -15.54 16.81 2.86
C ASP A 124 -14.15 17.47 2.82
N HIS A 125 -14.02 18.60 2.13
CA HIS A 125 -12.79 19.38 2.08
C HIS A 125 -12.41 19.92 3.48
N ILE A 126 -13.36 20.38 4.27
CA ILE A 126 -13.12 20.83 5.64
C ILE A 126 -12.73 19.65 6.52
N LYS A 127 -13.40 18.49 6.39
CA LYS A 127 -13.01 17.25 7.09
C LYS A 127 -11.56 16.86 6.78
N GLY A 128 -11.22 16.80 5.49
CA GLY A 128 -9.85 16.49 5.04
C GLY A 128 -8.82 17.49 5.54
N LEU A 129 -9.18 18.78 5.63
CA LEU A 129 -8.33 19.85 6.17
C LEU A 129 -8.10 19.68 7.67
N VAL A 130 -9.16 19.46 8.45
CA VAL A 130 -9.09 19.23 9.90
C VAL A 130 -8.25 18.00 10.20
N HIS A 131 -8.49 16.88 9.51
CA HIS A 131 -7.70 15.66 9.66
C HIS A 131 -6.22 15.91 9.38
N SER A 132 -5.89 16.61 8.29
CA SER A 132 -4.51 17.00 7.98
C SER A 132 -3.88 17.82 9.10
N LEU A 133 -4.56 18.86 9.61
CA LEU A 133 -4.06 19.66 10.74
C LEU A 133 -3.76 18.79 11.98
N LEU A 134 -4.64 17.83 12.31
CA LEU A 134 -4.47 16.95 13.47
C LEU A 134 -3.30 15.97 13.34
N THR A 135 -2.86 15.64 12.12
CA THR A 135 -1.66 14.81 11.91
C THR A 135 -0.35 15.55 12.20
N ALA A 136 -0.38 16.89 12.25
CA ALA A 136 0.83 17.67 12.47
C ALA A 136 1.38 17.41 13.88
N GLN A 137 2.59 16.86 14.00
CA GLN A 137 3.25 16.60 15.28
C GLN A 137 2.49 15.67 16.24
N THR A 138 1.59 14.83 15.72
CA THR A 138 0.81 13.86 16.50
C THR A 138 0.87 12.48 15.85
N LYS A 139 0.84 11.41 16.66
CA LYS A 139 0.74 10.03 16.15
C LYS A 139 -0.72 9.74 15.80
N TRP A 140 -0.99 9.34 14.56
CA TRP A 140 -2.37 9.09 14.08
C TRP A 140 -3.17 8.11 14.95
N ARG A 141 -2.51 7.07 15.50
CA ARG A 141 -3.11 6.10 16.44
C ARG A 141 -3.75 6.73 17.70
N LEU A 142 -3.43 7.98 18.02
CA LEU A 142 -4.03 8.72 19.14
C LEU A 142 -5.30 9.49 18.73
N ILE A 143 -5.43 9.80 17.43
CA ILE A 143 -6.52 10.59 16.86
C ILE A 143 -7.62 9.68 16.32
N GLU A 144 -7.23 8.63 15.60
CA GLU A 144 -8.14 7.70 14.93
C GLU A 144 -9.28 7.17 15.83
N PRO A 145 -9.04 6.74 17.09
CA PRO A 145 -10.12 6.23 17.94
C PRO A 145 -11.19 7.27 18.29
N HIS A 146 -10.88 8.57 18.15
CA HIS A 146 -11.76 9.68 18.52
C HIS A 146 -12.38 10.39 17.31
N LEU A 147 -12.24 9.84 16.10
CA LEU A 147 -12.83 10.44 14.89
C LEU A 147 -14.33 10.71 15.01
N PRO A 148 -15.18 9.81 15.58
CA PRO A 148 -16.60 10.10 15.75
C PRO A 148 -16.88 11.30 16.68
N GLU A 149 -16.09 11.49 17.74
CA GLU A 149 -16.20 12.63 18.65
C GLU A 149 -15.66 13.91 18.02
N ILE A 150 -14.59 13.81 17.23
CA ILE A 150 -14.05 14.91 16.45
C ILE A 150 -15.09 15.37 15.40
N ASP A 151 -15.68 14.45 14.64
CA ASP A 151 -16.71 14.77 13.65
C ASP A 151 -17.85 15.58 14.30
N LYS A 152 -18.33 15.15 15.48
CA LYS A 152 -19.34 15.89 16.25
C LYS A 152 -18.86 17.24 16.77
N LEU A 153 -17.62 17.33 17.26
CA LEU A 153 -17.01 18.60 17.70
C LEU A 153 -16.97 19.62 16.57
N PHE A 154 -16.78 19.16 15.32
CA PHE A 154 -16.82 20.00 14.12
C PHE A 154 -18.20 20.04 13.46
N PHE A 155 -19.27 19.67 14.18
CA PHE A 155 -20.66 19.71 13.70
C PHE A 155 -20.89 18.93 12.41
N ASP A 156 -20.24 17.77 12.27
CA ASP A 156 -20.21 16.97 11.05
C ASP A 156 -19.78 17.80 9.82
N TYR A 157 -18.88 18.76 10.07
CA TYR A 157 -18.27 19.66 9.10
C TYR A 157 -19.27 20.56 8.36
N ASP A 158 -20.34 20.95 9.04
CA ASP A 158 -21.27 21.99 8.62
C ASP A 158 -20.58 23.37 8.65
N VAL A 159 -20.45 23.99 7.48
CA VAL A 159 -19.71 25.24 7.27
C VAL A 159 -20.28 26.39 8.11
N ASP A 160 -21.60 26.53 8.13
CA ASP A 160 -22.28 27.63 8.80
C ASP A 160 -22.17 27.52 10.32
N LYS A 161 -22.27 26.30 10.85
CA LYS A 161 -22.08 26.06 12.29
C LYS A 161 -20.62 26.30 12.70
N ILE A 162 -19.66 25.85 11.89
CA ILE A 162 -18.23 26.08 12.18
C ILE A 162 -17.91 27.56 12.22
N LYS A 163 -18.40 28.35 11.26
CA LYS A 163 -18.15 29.81 11.19
C LYS A 163 -18.79 30.58 12.35
N LYS A 164 -19.87 30.06 12.96
CA LYS A 164 -20.53 30.66 14.14
C LYS A 164 -19.83 30.32 15.45
N ALA A 165 -19.14 29.18 15.54
CA ALA A 165 -18.39 28.79 16.72
C ALA A 165 -17.04 29.50 16.81
N SER A 166 -16.56 29.76 18.03
CA SER A 166 -15.24 30.34 18.25
C SER A 166 -14.13 29.31 18.05
N ALA A 167 -12.91 29.75 17.69
CA ALA A 167 -11.74 28.88 17.66
C ALA A 167 -11.49 28.16 19.01
N GLU A 168 -11.86 28.82 20.12
CA GLU A 168 -11.78 28.29 21.48
C GLU A 168 -12.61 27.04 21.71
N HIS A 169 -13.82 26.99 21.15
CA HIS A 169 -14.65 25.80 21.19
C HIS A 169 -13.89 24.57 20.66
N PHE A 170 -13.24 24.72 19.50
CA PHE A 170 -12.55 23.62 18.84
C PHE A 170 -11.27 23.20 19.56
N TYR A 171 -10.38 24.14 19.91
CA TYR A 171 -9.12 23.73 20.55
C TYR A 171 -9.36 23.17 21.96
N ASN A 172 -10.32 23.70 22.74
CA ASN A 172 -10.65 23.14 24.05
C ASN A 172 -11.27 21.75 23.92
N GLY A 173 -12.15 21.54 22.94
CA GLY A 173 -12.72 20.22 22.64
C GLY A 173 -11.64 19.20 22.26
N LEU A 174 -10.70 19.57 21.38
CA LEU A 174 -9.58 18.70 21.00
C LEU A 174 -8.66 18.38 22.18
N PHE A 175 -8.40 19.34 23.08
CA PHE A 175 -7.64 19.07 24.30
C PHE A 175 -8.39 18.14 25.25
N ALA A 176 -9.71 18.29 25.40
CA ALA A 176 -10.53 17.40 26.22
C ALA A 176 -10.51 15.95 25.69
N LEU A 177 -10.48 15.77 24.37
CA LEU A 177 -10.32 14.48 23.70
C LEU A 177 -8.86 13.97 23.69
N LYS A 178 -7.92 14.71 24.30
CA LYS A 178 -6.47 14.40 24.27
C LYS A 178 -5.89 14.27 22.85
N CYS A 179 -6.53 14.94 21.89
CA CYS A 179 -6.17 14.98 20.48
C CYS A 179 -5.36 16.24 20.10
N GLY A 180 -5.20 17.18 21.03
CA GLY A 180 -4.45 18.41 20.81
C GLY A 180 -2.93 18.27 21.01
N ASN A 181 -2.18 19.20 20.42
CA ASN A 181 -0.75 19.39 20.58
C ASN A 181 -0.43 20.89 20.67
N ILE A 182 0.86 21.25 20.70
CA ILE A 182 1.34 22.62 20.84
C ILE A 182 0.83 23.58 19.74
N SER A 183 0.53 23.07 18.55
CA SER A 183 0.05 23.86 17.42
C SER A 183 -1.48 23.99 17.37
N THR A 184 -2.23 23.18 18.12
CA THR A 184 -3.70 23.06 17.99
C THR A 184 -4.42 24.39 18.09
N LYS A 185 -4.02 25.27 19.02
CA LYS A 185 -4.62 26.60 19.14
C LYS A 185 -4.48 27.42 17.85
N ALA A 186 -3.25 27.56 17.34
CA ALA A 186 -2.98 28.30 16.11
C ALA A 186 -3.67 27.67 14.88
N GLN A 187 -3.79 26.34 14.85
CA GLN A 187 -4.51 25.62 13.80
C GLN A 187 -6.01 25.93 13.80
N MET A 188 -6.64 25.94 14.98
CA MET A 188 -8.07 26.25 15.09
C MET A 188 -8.36 27.72 14.87
N GLU A 189 -7.46 28.62 15.29
CA GLU A 189 -7.53 30.06 14.97
C GLU A 189 -7.41 30.33 13.45
N ALA A 190 -6.72 29.45 12.71
CA ALA A 190 -6.59 29.53 11.25
C ALA A 190 -7.80 28.97 10.48
N LEU A 191 -8.67 28.17 11.12
CA LEU A 191 -9.72 27.41 10.44
C LEU A 191 -10.70 28.29 9.68
N HIS A 192 -11.21 29.37 10.32
CA HIS A 192 -12.16 30.29 9.67
C HIS A 192 -11.55 30.95 8.43
N TYR A 193 -10.28 31.36 8.49
CA TYR A 193 -9.59 31.93 7.34
C TYR A 193 -9.47 30.90 6.19
N ASN A 194 -9.12 29.66 6.52
CA ASN A 194 -9.00 28.60 5.53
C ASN A 194 -10.36 28.27 4.87
N ILE A 195 -11.45 28.33 5.63
CA ILE A 195 -12.81 28.20 5.08
C ILE A 195 -13.13 29.36 4.12
N THR A 196 -12.76 30.60 4.45
CA THR A 196 -12.92 31.73 3.52
C THR A 196 -12.14 31.53 2.22
N VAL A 197 -10.95 30.90 2.28
CA VAL A 197 -10.19 30.54 1.08
C VAL A 197 -10.96 29.50 0.25
N PHE A 198 -11.58 28.49 0.87
CA PHE A 198 -12.43 27.52 0.18
C PHE A 198 -13.67 28.17 -0.46
N GLU A 199 -14.33 29.10 0.23
CA GLU A 199 -15.47 29.85 -0.34
C GLU A 199 -15.05 30.67 -1.56
N LYS A 200 -13.89 31.33 -1.51
CA LYS A 200 -13.31 32.04 -2.67
C LYS A 200 -13.00 31.09 -3.82
N ILE A 201 -12.42 29.94 -3.54
CA ILE A 201 -12.12 28.94 -4.57
C ILE A 201 -13.43 28.44 -5.21
N ALA A 202 -14.44 28.15 -4.41
CA ALA A 202 -15.73 27.70 -4.90
C ALA A 202 -16.41 28.76 -5.79
N SER A 203 -16.26 30.06 -5.49
CA SER A 203 -16.80 31.11 -6.36
C SER A 203 -16.04 31.26 -7.68
N GLU A 204 -14.74 30.96 -7.70
CA GLU A 204 -13.89 31.08 -8.90
C GLU A 204 -13.90 29.83 -9.80
N TYR A 205 -14.02 28.63 -9.21
CA TYR A 205 -13.92 27.33 -9.91
C TYR A 205 -15.23 26.52 -9.90
N GLY A 206 -16.29 27.03 -9.27
CA GLY A 206 -17.56 26.33 -9.06
C GLY A 206 -17.58 25.40 -7.84
N SER A 207 -16.43 24.82 -7.46
CA SER A 207 -16.25 24.09 -6.20
C SER A 207 -14.78 24.01 -5.80
N VAL A 208 -14.52 23.67 -4.54
CA VAL A 208 -13.16 23.36 -4.08
C VAL A 208 -12.62 22.11 -4.77
N ASP A 209 -13.49 21.14 -5.06
CA ASP A 209 -13.11 19.88 -5.71
C ASP A 209 -12.66 20.09 -7.16
N ALA A 210 -13.37 20.97 -7.89
CA ALA A 210 -12.99 21.38 -9.23
C ALA A 210 -11.61 22.07 -9.23
N PHE A 211 -11.31 22.87 -8.21
CA PHE A 211 -9.99 23.48 -8.08
C PHE A 211 -8.88 22.46 -7.83
N VAL A 212 -9.04 21.53 -6.88
CA VAL A 212 -7.96 20.57 -6.55
C VAL A 212 -7.69 19.56 -7.66
N THR A 213 -8.61 19.44 -8.62
CA THR A 213 -8.46 18.61 -9.82
C THR A 213 -8.10 19.41 -11.08
N SER A 214 -8.03 20.74 -11.00
CA SER A 214 -7.78 21.63 -12.16
C SER A 214 -6.33 21.62 -12.66
N ALA A 215 -5.39 21.09 -11.88
CA ALA A 215 -3.96 21.08 -12.20
C ALA A 215 -3.28 19.87 -11.54
N PRO A 216 -2.04 19.52 -11.95
CA PRO A 216 -1.27 18.47 -11.29
C PRO A 216 -1.16 18.71 -9.78
N ALA A 217 -1.27 17.63 -8.99
CA ALA A 217 -1.36 17.73 -7.53
C ALA A 217 -0.21 18.52 -6.88
N HIS A 218 1.02 18.42 -7.40
CA HIS A 218 2.17 19.19 -6.88
C HIS A 218 2.02 20.71 -7.09
N GLU A 219 1.34 21.14 -8.16
CA GLU A 219 1.01 22.56 -8.35
C GLU A 219 -0.06 23.02 -7.37
N ILE A 220 -1.10 22.21 -7.16
CA ILE A 220 -2.15 22.47 -6.17
C ILE A 220 -1.53 22.59 -4.77
N VAL A 221 -0.57 21.71 -4.44
CA VAL A 221 0.20 21.80 -3.20
C VAL A 221 0.87 23.16 -3.07
N ARG A 222 1.59 23.61 -4.10
CA ARG A 222 2.26 24.91 -4.09
C ARG A 222 1.27 26.06 -3.95
N ARG A 223 0.11 26.00 -4.60
CA ARG A 223 -0.94 27.02 -4.50
C ARG A 223 -1.50 27.11 -3.08
N PHE A 224 -1.67 26.01 -2.36
CA PHE A 224 -2.10 26.05 -0.96
C PHE A 224 -0.97 26.32 0.03
N SER A 225 0.29 26.04 -0.31
CA SER A 225 1.39 26.05 0.65
C SER A 225 2.31 27.28 0.58
N LYS A 226 2.50 27.90 -0.59
CA LYS A 226 3.53 28.95 -0.77
C LYS A 226 3.04 30.34 -0.39
N ALA A 227 3.91 31.08 0.29
CA ALA A 227 3.69 32.49 0.61
C ALA A 227 3.46 33.30 -0.68
N GLY A 228 2.54 34.26 -0.64
CA GLY A 228 2.15 35.08 -1.79
C GLY A 228 1.10 34.44 -2.71
N SER A 229 0.80 33.14 -2.55
CA SER A 229 -0.34 32.54 -3.26
C SER A 229 -1.66 33.14 -2.76
N PRO A 230 -2.61 33.49 -3.67
CA PRO A 230 -3.94 33.95 -3.29
C PRO A 230 -4.81 32.86 -2.63
N TYR A 231 -4.35 31.61 -2.67
CA TYR A 231 -5.00 30.44 -2.08
C TYR A 231 -4.22 29.85 -0.90
N LYS A 232 -3.21 30.56 -0.37
CA LYS A 232 -2.40 30.06 0.74
C LYS A 232 -3.28 29.69 1.94
N LEU A 233 -3.26 28.42 2.36
CA LEU A 233 -3.88 27.97 3.61
C LEU A 233 -2.93 28.24 4.78
N ARG A 234 -3.45 28.79 5.87
CA ARG A 234 -2.72 29.03 7.11
C ARG A 234 -2.50 27.71 7.85
N MET A 235 -1.33 27.58 8.50
CA MET A 235 -0.91 26.39 9.26
C MET A 235 -0.69 25.12 8.42
N LEU A 236 -0.63 25.23 7.08
CA LEU A 236 -0.34 24.11 6.19
C LEU A 236 0.93 24.37 5.36
N GLY A 237 2.00 23.60 5.63
CA GLY A 237 3.15 23.49 4.73
C GLY A 237 2.92 22.44 3.64
N ASP A 238 3.85 22.29 2.69
CA ASP A 238 3.75 21.34 1.57
C ASP A 238 3.33 19.92 2.02
N ALA A 239 3.90 19.43 3.13
CA ALA A 239 3.59 18.11 3.68
C ALA A 239 2.13 17.96 4.11
N LEU A 240 1.59 18.93 4.86
CA LEU A 240 0.20 18.87 5.35
C LEU A 240 -0.80 19.08 4.22
N VAL A 241 -0.45 19.88 3.19
CA VAL A 241 -1.30 19.97 2.00
C VAL A 241 -1.38 18.64 1.27
N TRP A 242 -0.27 17.89 1.16
CA TRP A 242 -0.32 16.53 0.62
C TRP A 242 -1.26 15.61 1.40
N GLU A 243 -1.20 15.62 2.74
CA GLU A 243 -2.13 14.84 3.56
C GLU A 243 -3.59 15.26 3.33
N TYR A 244 -3.85 16.56 3.24
CA TYR A 244 -5.18 17.09 2.93
C TYR A 244 -5.71 16.58 1.58
N LEU A 245 -4.89 16.65 0.51
CA LEU A 245 -5.30 16.17 -0.81
C LEU A 245 -5.52 14.65 -0.83
N ARG A 246 -4.72 13.89 -0.09
CA ARG A 246 -4.87 12.43 0.05
C ARG A 246 -6.18 12.04 0.74
N ASN A 247 -6.62 12.80 1.73
CA ASN A 247 -7.91 12.59 2.39
C ASN A 247 -9.09 12.70 1.39
N LEU A 248 -8.88 13.39 0.28
CA LEU A 248 -9.86 13.61 -0.78
C LEU A 248 -9.65 12.69 -1.99
N GLY A 249 -8.81 11.66 -1.87
CA GLY A 249 -8.59 10.71 -2.96
C GLY A 249 -7.73 11.24 -4.11
N ILE A 250 -7.02 12.35 -3.94
CA ILE A 250 -6.04 12.80 -4.94
C ILE A 250 -4.84 11.85 -4.89
N ASP A 251 -4.60 11.15 -6.00
CA ASP A 251 -3.49 10.22 -6.11
C ASP A 251 -2.16 10.96 -6.35
N GLY A 252 -1.22 10.81 -5.42
CA GLY A 252 0.08 11.45 -5.51
C GLY A 252 1.02 11.12 -4.36
N ALA A 253 2.30 11.35 -4.62
CA ALA A 253 3.40 11.10 -3.69
C ALA A 253 3.85 12.38 -2.98
N LYS A 254 4.10 12.26 -1.67
CA LYS A 254 4.62 13.35 -0.83
C LYS A 254 6.13 13.23 -0.87
N PRO A 255 6.87 14.19 -1.47
CA PRO A 255 8.32 14.10 -1.59
C PRO A 255 9.00 14.44 -0.25
N ASP A 256 8.78 13.60 0.76
CA ASP A 256 9.38 13.73 2.07
C ASP A 256 10.79 13.12 2.13
N THR A 257 11.42 13.22 3.30
CA THR A 257 12.78 12.73 3.52
C THR A 257 12.91 11.22 3.25
N HIS A 258 11.87 10.41 3.48
CA HIS A 258 11.93 8.97 3.24
C HIS A 258 11.94 8.69 1.74
N LEU A 259 10.98 9.22 0.99
CA LEU A 259 10.92 9.03 -0.46
C LEU A 259 12.14 9.63 -1.16
N ARG A 260 12.54 10.85 -0.79
CA ARG A 260 13.70 11.53 -1.41
C ARG A 260 15.00 10.78 -1.20
N ARG A 261 15.17 10.16 -0.04
CA ARG A 261 16.36 9.35 0.27
C ARG A 261 16.30 8.00 -0.44
N PHE A 262 15.17 7.32 -0.40
CA PHE A 262 14.97 6.01 -1.03
C PHE A 262 15.14 6.08 -2.55
N LEU A 263 14.58 7.10 -3.19
CA LEU A 263 14.65 7.38 -4.63
C LEU A 263 15.85 8.26 -5.02
N GLY A 264 16.83 8.42 -4.12
CA GLY A 264 18.11 9.05 -4.41
C GLY A 264 19.08 8.08 -5.11
N LYS A 265 20.10 8.63 -5.78
CA LYS A 265 21.06 7.84 -6.57
C LYS A 265 21.76 6.74 -5.77
N ASP A 266 21.97 6.99 -4.47
CA ASP A 266 22.72 6.11 -3.58
C ASP A 266 21.84 4.94 -3.08
N ARG A 267 20.60 4.79 -3.57
CA ARG A 267 19.68 3.73 -3.14
C ARG A 267 18.95 3.12 -4.33
N MET A 268 17.67 3.41 -4.49
CA MET A 268 16.83 2.84 -5.55
C MET A 268 16.59 3.82 -6.68
N GLY A 269 17.12 5.04 -6.57
CA GLY A 269 16.86 6.13 -7.49
C GLY A 269 17.66 6.07 -8.78
N THR A 270 17.12 6.73 -9.81
CA THR A 270 17.78 6.88 -11.12
C THR A 270 18.39 8.27 -11.36
N GLY A 271 18.23 9.19 -10.40
CA GLY A 271 18.76 10.56 -10.47
C GLY A 271 20.26 10.65 -10.21
N SER A 272 20.77 11.89 -10.16
CA SER A 272 22.21 12.18 -9.99
C SER A 272 22.61 12.66 -8.58
N SER A 273 21.67 12.78 -7.66
CA SER A 273 21.89 13.29 -6.30
C SER A 273 21.55 12.25 -5.24
N GLY A 274 22.25 12.30 -4.09
CA GLY A 274 22.01 11.36 -2.98
C GLY A 274 20.63 11.51 -2.34
N PHE A 275 20.00 12.68 -2.50
CA PHE A 275 18.59 12.89 -2.26
C PHE A 275 17.93 13.35 -3.56
N ALA A 276 16.86 12.66 -3.97
CA ALA A 276 16.01 13.13 -5.05
C ALA A 276 15.36 14.48 -4.70
N SER A 277 15.20 15.32 -5.70
CA SER A 277 14.34 16.51 -5.69
C SER A 277 12.86 16.13 -5.66
N ALA A 278 11.98 17.10 -5.38
CA ALA A 278 10.54 16.85 -5.41
C ALA A 278 10.04 16.43 -6.81
N ASP A 279 10.64 16.99 -7.85
CA ASP A 279 10.31 16.67 -9.24
C ASP A 279 10.82 15.27 -9.62
N GLU A 280 12.03 14.89 -9.18
CA GLU A 280 12.55 13.53 -9.35
C GLU A 280 11.72 12.48 -8.61
N VAL A 281 11.25 12.77 -7.39
CA VAL A 281 10.32 11.88 -6.68
C VAL A 281 9.02 11.75 -7.44
N THR A 282 8.45 12.87 -7.90
CA THR A 282 7.19 12.86 -8.67
C THR A 282 7.32 12.02 -9.94
N LYS A 283 8.39 12.22 -10.71
CA LYS A 283 8.68 11.45 -11.92
C LYS A 283 8.84 9.96 -11.60
N GLN A 284 9.73 9.61 -10.67
CA GLN A 284 10.01 8.21 -10.37
C GLN A 284 8.80 7.48 -9.79
N VAL A 285 7.97 8.13 -8.97
CA VAL A 285 6.73 7.49 -8.49
C VAL A 285 5.70 7.33 -9.61
N ASN A 286 5.60 8.26 -10.58
CA ASN A 286 4.76 8.04 -11.76
C ASN A 286 5.26 6.83 -12.56
N ASP A 287 6.56 6.77 -12.86
CA ASP A 287 7.18 5.65 -13.59
C ASP A 287 6.88 4.32 -12.87
N LEU A 288 7.08 4.25 -11.55
CA LEU A 288 6.77 3.08 -10.73
C LEU A 288 5.28 2.72 -10.72
N SER A 289 4.40 3.71 -10.67
CA SER A 289 2.95 3.52 -10.70
C SER A 289 2.51 2.91 -12.04
N GLU A 290 3.05 3.41 -13.16
CA GLU A 290 2.81 2.87 -14.51
C GLU A 290 3.38 1.46 -14.67
N GLU A 291 4.60 1.20 -14.18
CA GLU A 291 5.26 -0.10 -14.28
C GLU A 291 4.56 -1.20 -13.47
N THR A 292 4.02 -0.86 -12.31
CA THR A 292 3.46 -1.84 -11.35
C THR A 292 1.94 -1.90 -11.33
N GLY A 293 1.26 -0.89 -11.89
CA GLY A 293 -0.19 -0.72 -11.78
C GLY A 293 -0.65 -0.26 -10.39
N LEU A 294 0.26 0.03 -9.46
CA LEU A 294 -0.08 0.57 -8.15
C LEU A 294 -0.41 2.05 -8.24
N THR A 295 -1.31 2.53 -7.39
CA THR A 295 -1.53 3.98 -7.24
C THR A 295 -0.27 4.66 -6.71
N LYS A 296 -0.08 5.94 -7.02
CA LYS A 296 1.08 6.71 -6.54
C LYS A 296 1.10 6.77 -5.02
N ARG A 297 -0.08 6.81 -4.39
CA ARG A 297 -0.24 6.74 -2.94
C ARG A 297 0.19 5.38 -2.38
N GLU A 298 -0.10 4.27 -3.04
CA GLU A 298 0.40 2.95 -2.62
C GLU A 298 1.91 2.84 -2.74
N VAL A 299 2.48 3.33 -3.85
CA VAL A 299 3.94 3.37 -4.04
C VAL A 299 4.60 4.18 -2.92
N ASP A 300 4.08 5.38 -2.64
CA ASP A 300 4.52 6.23 -1.53
C ASP A 300 4.42 5.51 -0.18
N ASN A 301 3.27 4.89 0.14
CA ASN A 301 3.08 4.22 1.41
C ASN A 301 4.01 3.01 1.58
N LEU A 302 4.20 2.20 0.55
CA LEU A 302 5.14 1.07 0.58
C LEU A 302 6.56 1.55 0.88
N ILE A 303 7.03 2.56 0.15
CA ILE A 303 8.37 3.12 0.35
C ILE A 303 8.48 3.74 1.75
N TRP A 304 7.51 4.57 2.14
CA TRP A 304 7.50 5.26 3.43
C TRP A 304 7.50 4.26 4.58
N SER A 305 6.56 3.30 4.60
CA SER A 305 6.47 2.27 5.65
C SER A 305 7.71 1.39 5.71
N PHE A 306 8.33 1.07 4.57
CA PHE A 306 9.60 0.33 4.55
C PHE A 306 10.76 1.10 5.20
N CYS A 307 10.73 2.43 5.09
CA CYS A 307 11.78 3.31 5.60
C CYS A 307 11.54 3.82 7.03
N ALA A 308 10.29 3.87 7.50
CA ALA A 308 9.90 4.58 8.72
C ALA A 308 10.12 3.74 9.99
N ASP A 309 10.48 4.42 11.08
CA ASP A 309 10.67 3.83 12.40
C ASP A 309 9.34 3.33 12.98
N GLY A 310 9.36 2.14 13.58
CA GLY A 310 8.15 1.50 14.09
C GLY A 310 7.24 0.87 13.02
N PHE A 311 7.67 0.87 11.76
CA PHE A 311 7.06 0.13 10.66
C PHE A 311 8.06 -0.92 10.13
N GLY A 312 8.51 -0.78 8.90
CA GLY A 312 9.54 -1.63 8.30
C GLY A 312 10.92 -1.37 8.90
N GLU A 313 11.27 -0.10 9.16
CA GLU A 313 12.55 0.32 9.74
C GLU A 313 13.77 -0.33 9.05
N VAL A 314 13.73 -0.46 7.72
CA VAL A 314 14.82 -1.09 6.94
C VAL A 314 15.69 -0.04 6.29
N CYS A 315 15.11 0.79 5.42
CA CYS A 315 15.83 1.78 4.64
C CYS A 315 15.84 3.17 5.33
N THR A 316 16.18 3.19 6.62
CA THR A 316 16.23 4.42 7.44
C THR A 316 17.42 5.32 7.04
N ALA A 317 17.73 6.36 7.80
CA ALA A 317 18.96 7.15 7.57
C ALA A 317 20.23 6.29 7.75
N SER A 318 20.20 5.34 8.68
CA SER A 318 21.22 4.33 8.93
C SER A 318 20.66 2.95 8.59
N PRO A 319 20.71 2.52 7.31
CA PRO A 319 19.91 1.41 6.83
C PRO A 319 20.35 0.05 7.38
N HIS A 320 19.38 -0.82 7.68
CA HIS A 320 19.59 -2.20 8.11
C HIS A 320 19.70 -3.14 6.90
N CYS A 321 20.76 -2.97 6.10
CA CYS A 321 20.93 -3.69 4.83
C CYS A 321 20.99 -5.23 4.98
N ASN A 322 21.36 -5.74 6.15
CA ASN A 322 21.40 -7.17 6.45
C ASN A 322 20.01 -7.85 6.46
N ILE A 323 18.94 -7.08 6.69
CA ILE A 323 17.55 -7.57 6.67
C ILE A 323 16.76 -7.04 5.48
N CYS A 324 17.42 -6.35 4.54
CA CYS A 324 16.76 -5.69 3.42
C CYS A 324 16.38 -6.70 2.33
N VAL A 325 15.08 -6.96 2.17
CA VAL A 325 14.52 -7.90 1.18
C VAL A 325 14.68 -7.46 -0.28
N ILE A 326 15.13 -6.22 -0.51
CA ILE A 326 15.40 -5.65 -1.84
C ILE A 326 16.89 -5.28 -2.01
N ARG A 327 17.78 -5.81 -1.17
CA ARG A 327 19.21 -5.45 -1.17
C ARG A 327 19.85 -5.61 -2.56
N GLU A 328 19.52 -6.69 -3.26
CA GLU A 328 20.01 -6.99 -4.61
C GLU A 328 19.58 -5.99 -5.69
N ASN A 329 18.55 -5.18 -5.41
CA ASN A 329 18.04 -4.17 -6.31
C ASN A 329 18.64 -2.77 -6.03
N CYS A 330 19.44 -2.60 -4.98
CA CYS A 330 19.95 -1.32 -4.52
C CYS A 330 21.27 -0.95 -5.21
N ASN A 331 21.42 0.30 -5.64
CA ASN A 331 22.63 0.82 -6.31
C ASN A 331 23.89 0.81 -5.42
N ASN A 332 23.71 0.71 -4.10
CA ASN A 332 24.78 0.71 -3.10
C ASN A 332 25.21 -0.69 -2.66
N PHE A 333 24.77 -1.74 -3.37
CA PHE A 333 25.15 -3.12 -3.07
C PHE A 333 26.38 -3.58 -3.86
#